data_AF-A0A4P6UQF1-F1
#
_entry.id   AF-A0A4P6UQF1-F1
#
_cell.length_a   1.000
_cell.length_b   1.000
_cell.length_c   1.000
_cell.angle_alpha   90.00
_cell.angle_beta   90.00
_cell.angle_gamma   90.00
#
_symmetry.space_group_name_H-M   'P 1'
#
loop_
_entity.id
_entity.type
_entity.pdbx_description
1 polymer ?
#
loop_
_entity_poly.entity_id
_entity_poly.type
_entity_poly.pdbx_seq_one_letter_code
_entity_poly.pdbx_strand_id
1 'polypeptide(L)'
;METTLVNALGAMLARETGQPVERIETHISWVLLTPAYAYKLKKPVRFPFVDFSTVHARRHFCEEELRLNRRFAPMIYLDVLPVRGSPASPRLGGANDGLPIDHVVRMRRFAQSSLMRIRLASGGLDPSWIDGLARRLARLHAEASAAPPDGFGSPERVFQSVQDVWASLKAQHDDHRLHTLRTWLENQDRVLRPLWRARRQHGAVRECHGDLHMGNVVLIDGELVPFDCIEFDAELRWIDRMSDVAFLTMDLKAHGRPDLAYRFLDGWLQGSGDHEGLQVLHFYEVYRALVRAMTSGLGPQTGAAPSGPDYLAWASAWASKPPDEAEARLMITHGLSGSGKSMLAAQLVQAAGAIRIRSDVERKRLFGLAPLERSRARGMDIYTGQANDATLGDLLTRARLALQAGYPVIVDAAFLRRSWRREFHALALERHVPFTILDCQASQATLRHRVQARAASGTDASEAGVDVLERQVHGHEPLAPDEQECALQVSTEAPVDIESLAAAWRSAASPC
;
A
#
# COMPACT_ATOMS: atom_id res chain seq x y z
N MET A 1 38.08 13.75 -13.00
CA MET A 1 38.47 12.36 -12.64
C MET A 1 37.27 11.42 -12.60
N GLU A 2 36.10 11.88 -12.15
CA GLU A 2 34.93 11.03 -11.87
C GLU A 2 34.06 10.75 -13.10
N THR A 3 33.79 11.78 -13.90
CA THR A 3 33.24 11.61 -15.26
C THR A 3 34.14 10.70 -16.11
N THR A 4 35.46 10.75 -15.89
CA THR A 4 36.41 9.84 -16.54
C THR A 4 36.09 8.38 -16.21
N LEU A 5 35.89 8.04 -14.93
CA LEU A 5 35.60 6.68 -14.49
C LEU A 5 34.31 6.14 -15.10
N VAL A 6 33.19 6.85 -14.95
CA VAL A 6 31.89 6.38 -15.45
C VAL A 6 31.87 6.28 -16.98
N ASN A 7 32.51 7.21 -17.69
CA ASN A 7 32.62 7.16 -19.14
C ASN A 7 33.48 5.98 -19.60
N ALA A 8 34.60 5.73 -18.91
CA ALA A 8 35.48 4.60 -19.23
C ALA A 8 34.83 3.24 -18.92
N LEU A 9 34.07 3.14 -17.83
CA LEU A 9 33.23 1.96 -17.53
C LEU A 9 32.17 1.74 -18.61
N GLY A 10 31.46 2.79 -19.03
CA GLY A 10 30.49 2.71 -20.13
C GLY A 10 31.11 2.22 -21.43
N ALA A 11 32.28 2.76 -21.81
CA ALA A 11 33.01 2.33 -23.01
C ALA A 11 33.52 0.89 -22.90
N MET A 12 33.97 0.45 -21.71
CA MET A 12 34.37 -0.92 -21.45
C MET A 12 33.17 -1.88 -21.61
N LEU A 13 32.05 -1.60 -20.95
CA LEU A 13 30.82 -2.40 -21.05
C LEU A 13 30.30 -2.48 -22.50
N ALA A 14 30.38 -1.38 -23.25
CA ALA A 14 29.98 -1.35 -24.65
C ALA A 14 30.85 -2.28 -25.52
N ARG A 15 32.17 -2.32 -25.28
CA ARG A 15 33.08 -3.25 -25.97
C ARG A 15 32.81 -4.71 -25.60
N GLU A 16 32.57 -5.00 -24.32
CA GLU A 16 32.32 -6.37 -23.84
C GLU A 16 31.00 -6.94 -24.39
N THR A 17 29.97 -6.09 -24.49
CA THR A 17 28.64 -6.53 -24.94
C THR A 17 28.39 -6.34 -26.43
N GLY A 18 29.25 -5.60 -27.13
CA GLY A 18 29.07 -5.26 -28.55
C GLY A 18 27.85 -4.36 -28.82
N GLN A 19 27.33 -3.68 -27.80
CA GLN A 19 26.10 -2.88 -27.85
C GLN A 19 26.30 -1.52 -27.15
N PRO A 20 25.56 -0.46 -27.53
CA PRO A 20 25.65 0.83 -26.87
C PRO A 20 25.18 0.73 -25.40
N VAL A 21 25.84 1.49 -24.53
CA VAL A 21 25.49 1.59 -23.12
C VAL A 21 24.77 2.91 -22.89
N GLU A 22 23.53 2.82 -22.44
CA GLU A 22 22.75 3.98 -22.03
C GLU A 22 23.13 4.38 -20.60
N ARG A 23 23.22 5.70 -20.34
CA ARG A 23 23.55 6.23 -19.01
C ARG A 23 22.39 7.04 -18.47
N ILE A 24 21.85 6.60 -17.34
CA ILE A 24 20.91 7.37 -16.52
C ILE A 24 21.67 8.01 -15.37
N GLU A 25 21.35 9.26 -15.06
CA GLU A 25 22.02 10.02 -14.00
C GLU A 25 20.99 10.52 -12.98
N THR A 26 21.25 10.26 -11.70
CA THR A 26 20.49 10.78 -10.56
C THR A 26 21.35 11.75 -9.75
N HIS A 27 20.82 12.33 -8.67
CA HIS A 27 21.57 13.20 -7.76
C HIS A 27 22.81 12.54 -7.14
N ILE A 28 22.71 11.24 -6.84
CA ILE A 28 23.68 10.51 -6.03
C ILE A 28 24.27 9.29 -6.75
N SER A 29 23.86 9.00 -8.00
CA SER A 29 24.33 7.83 -8.74
C SER A 29 24.34 8.03 -10.26
N TRP A 30 25.13 7.21 -10.93
CA TRP A 30 25.04 6.93 -12.36
C TRP A 30 24.60 5.47 -12.55
N VAL A 31 23.73 5.21 -13.51
CA VAL A 31 23.31 3.85 -13.89
C VAL A 31 23.68 3.60 -15.35
N LEU A 32 24.52 2.60 -15.59
CA LEU A 32 24.94 2.16 -16.92
C LEU A 32 24.12 0.95 -17.35
N LEU A 33 23.39 1.07 -18.45
CA LEU A 33 22.48 0.04 -18.95
C LEU A 33 23.07 -0.65 -20.18
N THR A 34 23.38 -1.93 -20.02
CA THR A 34 23.69 -2.88 -21.10
C THR A 34 22.39 -3.58 -21.56
N PRO A 35 22.40 -4.47 -22.58
CA PRO A 35 21.19 -5.22 -22.94
C PRO A 35 20.60 -6.07 -21.79
N ALA A 36 21.46 -6.72 -20.99
CA ALA A 36 21.03 -7.66 -19.95
C ALA A 36 21.08 -7.08 -18.51
N TYR A 37 21.99 -6.13 -18.26
CA TYR A 37 22.30 -5.67 -16.92
C TYR A 37 22.29 -4.14 -16.79
N ALA A 38 22.01 -3.68 -15.57
CA ALA A 38 22.22 -2.33 -15.11
C ALA A 38 23.33 -2.31 -14.05
N TYR A 39 24.24 -1.34 -14.14
CA TYR A 39 25.32 -1.15 -13.18
C TYR A 39 25.18 0.22 -12.53
N LYS A 40 24.85 0.26 -11.24
CA LYS A 40 24.69 1.51 -10.48
C LYS A 40 25.98 1.83 -9.74
N LEU A 41 26.57 2.96 -10.08
CA LEU A 41 27.76 3.54 -9.45
C LEU A 41 27.35 4.75 -8.63
N LYS A 42 27.73 4.80 -7.35
CA LYS A 42 27.43 5.94 -6.48
C LYS A 42 28.36 7.11 -6.79
N LYS A 43 27.84 8.33 -6.81
CA LYS A 43 28.64 9.55 -7.00
C LYS A 43 29.40 9.89 -5.71
N PRO A 44 30.61 10.44 -5.78
CA PRO A 44 31.37 10.84 -4.58
C PRO A 44 30.89 12.19 -4.04
N VAL A 45 29.63 12.25 -3.62
CA VAL A 45 28.97 13.46 -3.12
C VAL A 45 28.86 13.42 -1.61
N ARG A 46 28.71 14.60 -1.01
CA ARG A 46 28.39 14.77 0.40
C ARG A 46 27.25 15.79 0.54
N PHE A 47 26.09 15.30 0.96
CA PHE A 47 24.89 16.09 1.29
C PHE A 47 24.55 15.91 2.77
N PRO A 48 23.67 16.74 3.36
CA PRO A 48 23.30 16.61 4.77
C PRO A 48 22.78 15.22 5.18
N PHE A 49 22.14 14.50 4.25
CA PHE A 49 21.55 13.18 4.47
C PHE A 49 22.37 12.00 3.92
N VAL A 50 23.50 12.27 3.22
CA VAL A 50 24.31 11.20 2.62
C VAL A 50 25.76 11.60 2.41
N ASP A 51 26.69 10.73 2.80
CA ASP A 51 28.13 10.89 2.55
C ASP A 51 28.69 9.70 1.75
N PHE A 52 28.93 9.93 0.46
CA PHE A 52 29.55 9.00 -0.47
C PHE A 52 30.97 9.43 -0.87
N SER A 53 31.59 10.37 -0.14
CA SER A 53 32.87 10.97 -0.50
C SER A 53 34.02 9.95 -0.58
N THR A 54 33.97 8.88 0.21
CA THR A 54 35.01 7.83 0.25
C THR A 54 34.59 6.56 -0.49
N VAL A 55 35.57 5.84 -1.05
CA VAL A 55 35.35 4.51 -1.66
C VAL A 55 34.75 3.53 -0.65
N HIS A 56 35.18 3.59 0.61
CA HIS A 56 34.64 2.78 1.70
C HIS A 56 33.16 3.06 1.94
N ALA A 57 32.76 4.34 2.01
CA ALA A 57 31.36 4.72 2.17
C ALA A 57 30.51 4.24 0.98
N ARG A 58 30.99 4.43 -0.25
CA ARG A 58 30.27 3.93 -1.44
C ARG A 58 30.12 2.42 -1.45
N ARG A 59 31.16 1.68 -1.04
CA ARG A 59 31.09 0.22 -0.86
C ARG A 59 30.00 -0.15 0.12
N HIS A 60 30.03 0.43 1.33
CA HIS A 60 29.05 0.16 2.37
C HIS A 60 27.62 0.38 1.88
N PHE A 61 27.34 1.50 1.22
CA PHE A 61 26.00 1.76 0.70
C PHE A 61 25.62 0.93 -0.53
N CYS A 62 26.57 0.46 -1.34
CA CYS A 62 26.29 -0.54 -2.37
C CYS A 62 25.87 -1.88 -1.74
N GLU A 63 26.53 -2.29 -0.65
CA GLU A 63 26.19 -3.50 0.10
C GLU A 63 24.84 -3.35 0.82
N GLU A 64 24.54 -2.18 1.40
CA GLU A 64 23.22 -1.90 2.00
C GLU A 64 22.11 -1.87 0.96
N GLU A 65 22.33 -1.24 -0.20
CA GLU A 65 21.38 -1.26 -1.30
C GLU A 65 21.04 -2.69 -1.71
N LEU A 66 22.06 -3.55 -1.84
CA LEU A 66 21.88 -4.97 -2.15
C LEU A 66 21.10 -5.68 -1.02
N ARG A 67 21.50 -5.52 0.24
CA ARG A 67 20.87 -6.16 1.40
C ARG A 67 19.38 -5.83 1.48
N LEU A 68 19.05 -4.55 1.37
CA LEU A 68 17.71 -4.03 1.53
C LEU A 68 16.83 -4.43 0.33
N ASN A 69 17.30 -4.16 -0.89
CA ASN A 69 16.48 -4.38 -2.07
C ASN A 69 16.28 -5.85 -2.44
N ARG A 70 17.19 -6.76 -2.05
CA ARG A 70 16.95 -8.20 -2.25
C ARG A 70 15.75 -8.74 -1.48
N ARG A 71 15.29 -8.04 -0.43
CA ARG A 71 14.05 -8.38 0.28
C ARG A 71 12.83 -8.17 -0.62
N PHE A 72 12.86 -7.12 -1.45
CA PHE A 72 11.75 -6.76 -2.34
C PHE A 72 11.89 -7.39 -3.72
N ALA A 73 13.08 -7.32 -4.32
CA ALA A 73 13.36 -7.68 -5.71
C ALA A 73 14.64 -8.53 -5.87
N PRO A 74 14.70 -9.76 -5.32
CA PRO A 74 15.89 -10.60 -5.40
C PRO A 74 16.27 -11.00 -6.84
N MET A 75 15.33 -10.92 -7.79
CA MET A 75 15.56 -11.16 -9.22
C MET A 75 16.23 -9.97 -9.94
N ILE A 76 16.10 -8.75 -9.39
CA ILE A 76 16.72 -7.54 -9.92
C ILE A 76 18.13 -7.39 -9.35
N TYR A 77 18.30 -7.51 -8.04
CA TYR A 77 19.54 -7.21 -7.33
C TYR A 77 20.45 -8.44 -7.21
N LEU A 78 21.55 -8.46 -7.97
CA LEU A 78 22.37 -9.67 -8.15
C LEU A 78 23.54 -9.71 -7.16
N ASP A 79 24.44 -8.73 -7.24
CA ASP A 79 25.64 -8.62 -6.42
C ASP A 79 26.27 -7.21 -6.45
N VAL A 80 27.28 -7.01 -5.61
CA VAL A 80 28.16 -5.83 -5.65
C VAL A 80 29.50 -6.25 -6.26
N LEU A 81 29.94 -5.54 -7.28
CA LEU A 81 31.21 -5.80 -7.97
C LEU A 81 32.23 -4.70 -7.66
N PRO A 82 33.49 -5.05 -7.35
CA PRO A 82 34.56 -4.06 -7.24
C PRO A 82 34.90 -3.51 -8.63
N VAL A 83 35.21 -2.22 -8.67
CA VAL A 83 35.83 -1.54 -9.81
C VAL A 83 37.32 -1.41 -9.51
N ARG A 84 38.16 -1.93 -10.40
CA ARG A 84 39.62 -1.98 -10.24
C ARG A 84 40.33 -1.29 -11.41
N GLY A 85 41.66 -1.18 -11.31
CA GLY A 85 42.49 -0.51 -12.32
C GLY A 85 42.60 0.99 -12.08
N SER A 86 42.59 1.79 -13.15
CA SER A 86 42.61 3.24 -13.06
C SER A 86 41.29 3.85 -13.55
N PRO A 87 40.96 5.10 -13.19
CA PRO A 87 39.78 5.78 -13.71
C PRO A 87 39.70 5.83 -15.25
N ALA A 88 40.83 5.81 -15.95
CA ALA A 88 40.87 5.81 -17.41
C ALA A 88 40.81 4.41 -18.03
N SER A 89 41.11 3.36 -17.26
CA SER A 89 41.09 1.97 -17.71
C SER A 89 40.52 1.06 -16.59
N PRO A 90 39.23 1.23 -16.27
CA PRO A 90 38.60 0.46 -15.21
C PRO A 90 38.31 -0.97 -15.65
N ARG A 91 38.23 -1.89 -14.68
CA ARG A 91 37.79 -3.27 -14.85
C ARG A 91 36.77 -3.63 -13.78
N LEU A 92 35.77 -4.44 -14.11
CA LEU A 92 34.78 -4.96 -13.17
C LEU A 92 35.16 -6.37 -12.70
N GLY A 93 35.07 -6.62 -11.40
CA GLY A 93 35.37 -7.93 -10.83
C GLY A 93 36.87 -8.22 -10.73
N GLY A 94 37.26 -9.48 -10.93
CA GLY A 94 38.64 -9.97 -10.81
C GLY A 94 39.06 -10.25 -9.36
N ALA A 95 39.27 -11.53 -9.04
CA ALA A 95 39.95 -11.91 -7.80
C ALA A 95 41.45 -11.70 -8.02
N ASN A 96 42.08 -10.86 -7.18
CA ASN A 96 43.52 -10.58 -7.10
C ASN A 96 44.10 -9.36 -7.87
N ASP A 97 43.29 -8.49 -8.48
CA ASP A 97 43.78 -7.35 -9.28
C ASP A 97 43.95 -6.02 -8.50
N GLY A 98 44.55 -6.06 -7.30
CA GLY A 98 44.86 -4.85 -6.50
C GLY A 98 43.73 -4.35 -5.59
N LEU A 99 43.75 -3.06 -5.20
CA LEU A 99 42.70 -2.44 -4.37
C LEU A 99 41.55 -1.90 -5.25
N PRO A 100 40.27 -2.09 -4.89
CA PRO A 100 39.16 -1.45 -5.60
C PRO A 100 39.25 0.08 -5.54
N ILE A 101 39.09 0.73 -6.69
CA ILE A 101 38.97 2.18 -6.80
C ILE A 101 37.52 2.66 -6.65
N ASP A 102 36.54 1.75 -6.82
CA ASP A 102 35.11 1.99 -6.54
C ASP A 102 34.33 0.66 -6.49
N HIS A 103 33.00 0.72 -6.34
CA HIS A 103 32.09 -0.43 -6.38
C HIS A 103 30.81 -0.10 -7.17
N VAL A 104 30.24 -1.11 -7.82
CA VAL A 104 28.94 -1.01 -8.49
C VAL A 104 27.96 -2.04 -7.95
N VAL A 105 26.68 -1.69 -7.87
CA VAL A 105 25.59 -2.66 -7.71
C VAL A 105 25.23 -3.17 -9.10
N ARG A 106 25.38 -4.47 -9.34
CA ARG A 106 24.97 -5.12 -10.60
C ARG A 106 23.55 -5.63 -10.45
N MET A 107 22.70 -5.21 -11.38
CA MET A 107 21.28 -5.51 -11.41
C MET A 107 20.87 -6.11 -12.75
N ARG A 108 19.82 -6.92 -12.78
CA ARG A 108 19.15 -7.32 -14.02
C ARG A 108 18.41 -6.11 -14.59
N ARG A 109 18.64 -5.79 -15.87
CA ARG A 109 17.91 -4.72 -16.54
C ARG A 109 16.47 -5.17 -16.79
N PHE A 110 15.53 -4.25 -16.63
CA PHE A 110 14.15 -4.41 -17.06
C PHE A 110 13.76 -3.28 -18.04
N ALA A 111 12.72 -3.51 -18.83
CA ALA A 111 12.22 -2.50 -19.75
C ALA A 111 11.50 -1.38 -18.98
N GLN A 112 11.80 -0.11 -19.30
CA GLN A 112 11.17 1.06 -18.65
C GLN A 112 9.64 1.06 -18.78
N SER A 113 9.09 0.49 -19.86
CA SER A 113 7.65 0.28 -20.05
C SER A 113 7.01 -0.64 -19.01
N SER A 114 7.81 -1.35 -18.22
CA SER A 114 7.34 -2.24 -17.14
C SER A 114 7.16 -1.52 -15.81
N LEU A 115 7.62 -0.26 -15.67
CA LEU A 115 7.34 0.53 -14.48
C LEU A 115 5.84 0.74 -14.30
N MET A 116 5.34 0.59 -13.07
CA MET A 116 3.92 0.74 -12.72
C MET A 116 3.38 2.09 -13.16
N ARG A 117 4.15 3.18 -12.94
CA ARG A 117 3.88 4.52 -13.47
C ARG A 117 3.57 4.54 -14.97
N ILE A 118 4.41 3.88 -15.77
CA ILE A 118 4.29 3.90 -17.24
C ILE A 118 3.14 3.01 -17.69
N ARG A 119 2.97 1.85 -17.04
CA ARG A 119 1.81 0.97 -17.28
C ARG A 119 0.50 1.70 -17.00
N LEU A 120 0.41 2.44 -15.91
CA LEU A 120 -0.77 3.24 -15.58
C LEU A 120 -1.06 4.27 -16.66
N ALA A 121 -0.07 5.09 -17.04
CA ALA A 121 -0.24 6.11 -18.07
C ALA A 121 -0.64 5.54 -19.44
N SER A 122 -0.20 4.31 -19.77
CA SER A 122 -0.57 3.62 -21.01
C SER A 122 -1.92 2.87 -20.95
N GLY A 123 -2.63 2.88 -19.80
CA GLY A 123 -3.84 2.09 -19.60
C GLY A 123 -3.63 0.58 -19.47
N GLY A 124 -2.37 0.12 -19.41
CA GLY A 124 -1.98 -1.28 -19.38
C GLY A 124 -1.72 -1.86 -17.99
N LEU A 125 -2.30 -1.28 -16.93
CA LEU A 125 -2.15 -1.75 -15.56
C LEU A 125 -3.34 -2.64 -15.18
N ASP A 126 -3.11 -3.96 -15.12
CA ASP A 126 -4.12 -4.94 -14.73
C ASP A 126 -4.41 -4.84 -13.21
N PRO A 127 -5.68 -4.69 -12.79
CA PRO A 127 -6.02 -4.62 -11.37
C PRO A 127 -5.63 -5.85 -10.55
N SER A 128 -5.53 -7.04 -11.15
CA SER A 128 -5.10 -8.27 -10.45
C SER A 128 -3.64 -8.19 -9.97
N TRP A 129 -2.80 -7.42 -10.66
CA TRP A 129 -1.42 -7.18 -10.22
C TRP A 129 -1.37 -6.34 -8.94
N ILE A 130 -2.33 -5.43 -8.74
CA ILE A 130 -2.47 -4.65 -7.51
C ILE A 130 -2.77 -5.55 -6.32
N ASP A 131 -3.63 -6.55 -6.50
CA ASP A 131 -3.92 -7.53 -5.44
C ASP A 131 -2.68 -8.35 -5.07
N GLY A 132 -1.88 -8.73 -6.08
CA GLY A 132 -0.59 -9.40 -5.89
C GLY A 132 0.39 -8.56 -5.09
N LEU A 133 0.54 -7.29 -5.46
CA LEU A 133 1.40 -6.33 -4.76
C LEU A 133 0.97 -6.13 -3.31
N ALA A 134 -0.32 -5.96 -3.06
CA ALA A 134 -0.87 -5.76 -1.73
C ALA A 134 -0.56 -6.94 -0.80
N ARG A 135 -0.79 -8.18 -1.25
CA ARG A 135 -0.44 -9.40 -0.51
C ARG A 135 1.06 -9.52 -0.27
N ARG A 136 1.87 -9.27 -1.31
CA ARG A 136 3.33 -9.33 -1.22
C ARG A 136 3.85 -8.34 -0.18
N LEU A 137 3.38 -7.10 -0.22
CA LEU A 137 3.82 -6.06 0.71
C LEU A 137 3.36 -6.33 2.14
N ALA A 138 2.13 -6.80 2.35
CA ALA A 138 1.65 -7.17 3.69
C ALA A 138 2.56 -8.24 4.33
N ARG A 139 3.00 -9.24 3.56
CA ARG A 139 3.97 -10.25 4.01
C ARG A 139 5.35 -9.62 4.29
N LEU A 140 5.88 -8.82 3.37
CA LEU A 140 7.18 -8.16 3.56
C LEU A 140 7.21 -7.26 4.80
N HIS A 141 6.10 -6.57 5.08
CA HIS A 141 5.93 -5.76 6.28
C HIS A 141 5.80 -6.59 7.57
N ALA A 142 5.26 -7.80 7.50
CA ALA A 142 5.18 -8.71 8.63
C ALA A 142 6.55 -9.35 8.94
N GLU A 143 7.34 -9.65 7.91
CA GLU A 143 8.67 -10.24 8.00
C GLU A 143 9.79 -9.21 8.27
N ALA A 144 9.52 -7.92 8.00
CA ALA A 144 10.48 -6.86 8.25
C ALA A 144 10.85 -6.76 9.74
N SER A 145 12.12 -6.48 10.01
CA SER A 145 12.61 -6.29 11.37
C SER A 145 11.87 -5.16 12.08
N ALA A 146 11.64 -5.35 13.38
CA ALA A 146 11.16 -4.32 14.27
C ALA A 146 12.20 -3.21 14.44
N ALA A 147 11.73 -1.95 14.53
CA ALA A 147 12.62 -0.84 14.80
C ALA A 147 13.42 -1.07 16.09
N PRO A 148 14.74 -0.78 16.09
CA PRO A 148 15.52 -0.79 17.31
C PRO A 148 14.98 0.24 18.33
N PRO A 149 15.38 0.12 19.62
CA PRO A 149 14.89 1.00 20.67
C PRO A 149 15.40 2.45 20.57
N ASP A 150 16.31 2.74 19.64
CA ASP A 150 17.06 3.97 19.37
C ASP A 150 16.25 5.13 18.79
N GLY A 151 14.94 5.17 19.05
CA GLY A 151 14.08 6.32 18.77
C GLY A 151 13.46 6.37 17.38
N PHE A 152 13.73 5.42 16.48
CA PHE A 152 13.09 5.39 15.16
C PHE A 152 11.56 5.35 15.27
N GLY A 153 10.91 6.10 14.38
CA GLY A 153 9.46 6.26 14.35
C GLY A 153 8.86 6.88 15.61
N SER A 154 9.66 7.55 16.46
CA SER A 154 9.09 8.33 17.56
C SER A 154 8.27 9.50 16.99
N PRO A 155 7.24 9.97 17.71
CA PRO A 155 6.46 11.13 17.27
C PRO A 155 7.32 12.36 16.94
N GLU A 156 8.38 12.58 17.72
CA GLU A 156 9.33 13.69 17.54
C GLU A 156 10.10 13.55 16.23
N ARG A 157 10.60 12.35 15.91
CA ARG A 157 11.32 12.11 14.66
C ARG A 157 10.41 12.17 13.44
N VAL A 158 9.22 11.58 13.53
CA VAL A 158 8.21 11.65 12.46
C VAL A 158 7.90 13.10 12.12
N PHE A 159 7.64 13.94 13.12
CA PHE A 159 7.31 15.34 12.86
C PHE A 159 8.52 16.17 12.42
N GLN A 160 9.73 15.87 12.92
CA GLN A 160 10.95 16.52 12.44
C GLN A 160 11.17 16.28 10.94
N SER A 161 11.00 15.04 10.46
CA SER A 161 11.11 14.73 9.02
C SER A 161 10.10 15.51 8.17
N VAL A 162 8.90 15.76 8.71
CA VAL A 162 7.87 16.57 8.06
C VAL A 162 8.30 18.05 8.00
N GLN A 163 8.83 18.57 9.11
CA GLN A 163 9.33 19.95 9.20
C GLN A 163 10.50 20.19 8.24
N ASP A 164 11.41 19.23 8.10
CA ASP A 164 12.56 19.33 7.20
C ASP A 164 12.13 19.38 5.72
N VAL A 165 11.14 18.55 5.35
CA VAL A 165 10.54 18.58 4.00
C VAL A 165 9.83 19.90 3.75
N TRP A 166 9.03 20.38 4.72
CA TRP A 166 8.35 21.66 4.60
C TRP A 166 9.33 22.84 4.46
N ALA A 167 10.38 22.87 5.28
CA ALA A 167 11.40 23.91 5.24
C ALA A 167 12.14 23.92 3.89
N SER A 168 12.45 22.73 3.36
CA SER A 168 13.08 22.57 2.05
C SER A 168 12.18 23.11 0.92
N LEU A 169 10.89 22.77 0.95
CA LEU A 169 9.92 23.31 -0.01
C LEU A 169 9.79 24.83 0.07
N LYS A 170 9.72 25.39 1.29
CA LYS A 170 9.60 26.84 1.50
C LYS A 170 10.85 27.60 1.03
N ALA A 171 12.02 26.97 1.11
CA ALA A 171 13.26 27.53 0.58
C ALA A 171 13.32 27.49 -0.95
N GLN A 172 12.69 26.49 -1.59
CA GLN A 172 12.66 26.33 -3.04
C GLN A 172 11.56 27.16 -3.71
N HIS A 173 10.44 27.39 -3.01
CA HIS A 173 9.24 28.00 -3.57
C HIS A 173 8.59 29.00 -2.61
N ASP A 174 8.16 30.15 -3.12
CA ASP A 174 7.34 31.10 -2.39
C ASP A 174 5.84 30.88 -2.70
N ASP A 175 5.27 29.81 -2.15
CA ASP A 175 3.87 29.43 -2.36
C ASP A 175 3.03 29.61 -1.09
N HIS A 176 1.94 30.38 -1.19
CA HIS A 176 1.00 30.63 -0.10
C HIS A 176 0.40 29.32 0.48
N ARG A 177 0.22 28.29 -0.34
CA ARG A 177 -0.30 26.97 0.08
C ARG A 177 0.53 26.32 1.17
N LEU A 178 1.85 26.56 1.19
CA LEU A 178 2.74 26.05 2.23
C LEU A 178 2.41 26.63 3.62
N HIS A 179 1.85 27.83 3.70
CA HIS A 179 1.46 28.44 4.97
C HIS A 179 0.24 27.75 5.57
N THR A 180 -0.80 27.51 4.75
CA THR A 180 -2.00 26.76 5.17
C THR A 180 -1.64 25.34 5.58
N LEU A 181 -0.78 24.67 4.81
CA LEU A 181 -0.28 23.34 5.13
C LEU A 181 0.48 23.31 6.45
N ARG A 182 1.30 24.32 6.74
CA ARG A 182 2.04 24.39 8.01
C ARG A 182 1.10 24.34 9.21
N THR A 183 0.06 25.19 9.22
CA THR A 183 -0.92 25.21 10.32
C THR A 183 -1.64 23.88 10.46
N TRP A 184 -1.99 23.23 9.34
CA TRP A 184 -2.59 21.91 9.37
C TRP A 184 -1.62 20.85 9.94
N LEU A 185 -0.36 20.84 9.51
CA LEU A 185 0.67 19.91 9.99
C LEU A 185 0.90 20.04 11.49
N GLU A 186 1.03 21.26 12.00
CA GLU A 186 1.20 21.55 13.43
C GLU A 186 -0.02 21.11 14.25
N ASN A 187 -1.24 21.26 13.71
CA ASN A 187 -2.46 20.77 14.36
C ASN A 187 -2.53 19.24 14.39
N GLN A 188 -2.19 18.58 13.27
CA GLN A 188 -2.21 17.13 13.17
C GLN A 188 -1.17 16.49 14.10
N ASP A 189 0.01 17.08 14.23
CA ASP A 189 1.03 16.62 15.16
C ASP A 189 0.51 16.51 16.59
N ARG A 190 -0.20 17.54 17.08
CA ARG A 190 -0.83 17.49 18.41
C ARG A 190 -1.83 16.34 18.55
N VAL A 191 -2.62 16.06 17.51
CA VAL A 191 -3.66 15.03 17.51
C VAL A 191 -3.08 13.62 17.38
N LEU A 192 -2.08 13.43 16.52
CA LEU A 192 -1.56 12.11 16.12
C LEU A 192 -0.39 11.63 16.98
N ARG A 193 0.27 12.50 17.75
CA ARG A 193 1.36 12.13 18.68
C ARG A 193 1.04 10.91 19.56
N PRO A 194 -0.12 10.82 20.25
CA PRO A 194 -0.46 9.64 21.05
C PRO A 194 -0.60 8.37 20.20
N LEU A 195 -1.13 8.49 18.98
CA LEU A 195 -1.31 7.37 18.06
C LEU A 195 0.03 6.85 17.55
N TRP A 196 0.94 7.73 17.11
CA TRP A 196 2.29 7.30 16.70
C TRP A 196 3.04 6.61 17.85
N ARG A 197 2.87 7.09 19.10
CA ARG A 197 3.46 6.44 20.27
C ARG A 197 2.90 5.03 20.47
N ALA A 198 1.58 4.85 20.44
CA ALA A 198 0.93 3.55 20.56
C ALA A 198 1.36 2.60 19.44
N ARG A 199 1.34 3.08 18.20
CA ARG A 199 1.77 2.33 17.02
C ARG A 199 3.23 1.86 17.13
N ARG A 200 4.14 2.72 17.59
CA ARG A 200 5.53 2.33 17.86
C ARG A 200 5.62 1.25 18.93
N GLN A 201 4.89 1.39 20.04
CA GLN A 201 4.85 0.40 21.13
C GLN A 201 4.29 -0.96 20.68
N HIS A 202 3.30 -0.96 19.78
CA HIS A 202 2.74 -2.16 19.18
C HIS A 202 3.57 -2.72 18.00
N GLY A 203 4.74 -2.14 17.72
CA GLY A 203 5.64 -2.62 16.68
C GLY A 203 5.19 -2.28 15.25
N ALA A 204 4.45 -1.20 15.03
CA ALA A 204 4.11 -0.78 13.67
C ALA A 204 5.31 -0.20 12.89
N VAL A 205 6.36 0.23 13.59
CA VAL A 205 7.60 0.75 12.98
C VAL A 205 8.51 -0.41 12.60
N ARG A 206 8.86 -0.49 11.32
CA ARG A 206 9.61 -1.59 10.69
C ARG A 206 10.64 -1.04 9.70
N GLU A 207 11.64 -1.85 9.31
CA GLU A 207 12.56 -1.52 8.21
C GLU A 207 11.83 -1.68 6.87
N CYS A 208 11.00 -0.69 6.52
CA CYS A 208 10.14 -0.64 5.35
C CYS A 208 10.91 -0.24 4.07
N HIS A 209 10.20 0.03 2.97
CA HIS A 209 10.80 0.49 1.71
C HIS A 209 11.28 1.96 1.77
N GLY A 210 10.47 2.83 2.39
CA GLY A 210 10.81 4.24 2.60
C GLY A 210 10.48 5.17 1.44
N ASP A 211 10.49 4.64 0.20
CA ASP A 211 10.18 5.36 -1.05
C ASP A 211 9.21 4.60 -1.97
N LEU A 212 8.14 4.01 -1.41
CA LEU A 212 7.23 3.12 -2.14
C LEU A 212 6.19 3.88 -2.98
N HIS A 213 6.61 4.47 -4.09
CA HIS A 213 5.70 5.11 -5.06
C HIS A 213 5.74 4.36 -6.42
N MET A 214 4.83 4.67 -7.37
CA MET A 214 4.68 3.92 -8.62
C MET A 214 5.90 3.95 -9.55
N GLY A 215 6.85 4.86 -9.31
CA GLY A 215 8.13 4.90 -10.02
C GLY A 215 9.10 3.82 -9.54
N ASN A 216 8.90 3.32 -8.32
CA ASN A 216 9.71 2.32 -7.63
C ASN A 216 8.98 0.97 -7.52
N VAL A 217 8.04 0.72 -8.44
CA VAL A 217 7.36 -0.56 -8.60
C VAL A 217 7.41 -0.96 -10.08
N VAL A 218 7.82 -2.20 -10.35
CA VAL A 218 8.01 -2.72 -11.72
C VAL A 218 7.29 -4.05 -11.90
N LEU A 219 6.69 -4.25 -13.08
CA LEU A 219 6.11 -5.53 -13.49
C LEU A 219 7.20 -6.48 -13.99
N ILE A 220 7.39 -7.62 -13.33
CA ILE A 220 8.31 -8.68 -13.72
C ILE A 220 7.57 -10.00 -13.68
N ASP A 221 7.61 -10.74 -14.79
CA ASP A 221 7.01 -12.08 -14.92
C ASP A 221 5.54 -12.15 -14.44
N GLY A 222 4.77 -11.07 -14.70
CA GLY A 222 3.36 -10.98 -14.32
C GLY A 222 3.09 -10.51 -12.90
N GLU A 223 4.11 -10.11 -12.13
CA GLU A 223 3.98 -9.60 -10.77
C GLU A 223 4.53 -8.18 -10.62
N LEU A 224 3.84 -7.32 -9.87
CA LEU A 224 4.38 -6.03 -9.46
C LEU A 224 5.35 -6.21 -8.28
N VAL A 225 6.55 -5.65 -8.43
CA VAL A 225 7.69 -5.83 -7.53
C VAL A 225 8.24 -4.46 -7.14
N PRO A 226 8.26 -4.09 -5.84
CA PRO A 226 8.96 -2.91 -5.37
C PRO A 226 10.47 -3.02 -5.57
N PHE A 227 11.14 -1.93 -5.89
CA PHE A 227 12.60 -1.84 -6.05
C PHE A 227 13.08 -0.42 -5.72
N ASP A 228 14.39 -0.26 -5.51
CA ASP A 228 15.04 1.01 -5.16
C ASP A 228 14.57 1.58 -3.80
N CYS A 229 14.50 0.74 -2.77
CA CYS A 229 14.26 1.19 -1.40
C CYS A 229 15.45 1.99 -0.85
N ILE A 230 15.19 2.93 0.06
CA ILE A 230 16.20 3.88 0.57
C ILE A 230 17.27 3.14 1.37
N GLU A 231 18.51 3.18 0.89
CA GLU A 231 19.68 2.58 1.54
C GLU A 231 20.45 3.55 2.43
N PHE A 232 20.42 4.84 2.10
CA PHE A 232 21.38 5.81 2.63
C PHE A 232 20.98 6.47 3.95
N ASP A 233 19.69 6.50 4.27
CA ASP A 233 19.17 7.08 5.51
C ASP A 233 18.26 6.09 6.23
N ALA A 234 18.65 5.74 7.46
CA ALA A 234 17.92 4.81 8.31
C ALA A 234 16.58 5.41 8.76
N GLU A 235 16.50 6.72 9.02
CA GLU A 235 15.28 7.39 9.46
C GLU A 235 14.17 7.31 8.41
N LEU A 236 14.54 7.27 7.13
CA LEU A 236 13.58 7.23 6.02
C LEU A 236 13.03 5.83 5.74
N ARG A 237 13.66 4.76 6.25
CA ARG A 237 13.20 3.36 6.09
C ARG A 237 12.71 2.71 7.38
N TRP A 238 13.18 3.15 8.55
CA TRP A 238 12.64 2.73 9.85
C TRP A 238 11.39 3.53 10.19
N ILE A 239 10.33 3.27 9.43
CA ILE A 239 9.08 4.03 9.45
C ILE A 239 7.92 3.14 9.83
N ASP A 240 6.81 3.78 10.18
CA ASP A 240 5.53 3.11 10.30
C ASP A 240 5.15 2.45 8.96
N ARG A 241 4.73 1.18 9.00
CA ARG A 241 4.24 0.46 7.81
C ARG A 241 3.14 1.22 7.07
N MET A 242 2.28 1.94 7.80
CA MET A 242 1.23 2.77 7.20
C MET A 242 1.81 3.98 6.45
N SER A 243 2.95 4.52 6.88
CA SER A 243 3.66 5.58 6.15
C SER A 243 4.23 5.08 4.82
N ASP A 244 4.65 3.81 4.76
CA ASP A 244 5.14 3.18 3.52
C ASP A 244 3.98 2.91 2.55
N VAL A 245 2.86 2.35 3.05
CA VAL A 245 1.62 2.14 2.28
C VAL A 245 1.04 3.45 1.76
N ALA A 246 1.04 4.50 2.60
CA ALA A 246 0.52 5.82 2.27
C ALA A 246 1.22 6.42 1.05
N PHE A 247 2.48 6.07 0.81
CA PHE A 247 3.22 6.58 -0.33
C PHE A 247 2.60 6.09 -1.64
N LEU A 248 2.30 4.79 -1.75
CA LEU A 248 1.69 4.23 -2.95
C LEU A 248 0.22 4.64 -3.10
N THR A 249 -0.56 4.66 -2.01
CA THR A 249 -1.97 5.06 -2.08
C THR A 249 -2.12 6.52 -2.47
N MET A 250 -1.29 7.42 -1.91
CA MET A 250 -1.23 8.81 -2.33
C MET A 250 -0.86 8.93 -3.80
N ASP A 251 0.19 8.24 -4.25
CA ASP A 251 0.67 8.37 -5.64
C ASP A 251 -0.40 7.92 -6.65
N LEU A 252 -1.11 6.83 -6.37
CA LEU A 252 -2.26 6.38 -7.17
C LEU A 252 -3.40 7.41 -7.19
N LYS A 253 -3.76 7.97 -6.03
CA LYS A 253 -4.81 9.01 -5.91
C LYS A 253 -4.44 10.29 -6.67
N ALA A 254 -3.19 10.73 -6.56
CA ALA A 254 -2.68 11.90 -7.26
C ALA A 254 -2.71 11.73 -8.79
N HIS A 255 -2.56 10.50 -9.28
CA HIS A 255 -2.71 10.15 -10.70
C HIS A 255 -4.17 9.83 -11.10
N GLY A 256 -5.15 10.20 -10.28
CA GLY A 256 -6.57 10.03 -10.61
C GLY A 256 -7.08 8.60 -10.54
N ARG A 257 -6.41 7.71 -9.79
CA ARG A 257 -6.80 6.30 -9.61
C ARG A 257 -7.08 5.94 -8.14
N PRO A 258 -8.05 6.60 -7.49
CA PRO A 258 -8.46 6.23 -6.14
C PRO A 258 -9.02 4.80 -6.08
N ASP A 259 -9.65 4.32 -7.16
CA ASP A 259 -10.13 2.94 -7.29
C ASP A 259 -9.01 1.93 -7.03
N LEU A 260 -7.84 2.10 -7.68
CA LEU A 260 -6.70 1.22 -7.48
C LEU A 260 -6.04 1.42 -6.11
N ALA A 261 -6.04 2.64 -5.58
CA ALA A 261 -5.52 2.93 -4.25
C ALA A 261 -6.31 2.18 -3.16
N TYR A 262 -7.63 2.21 -3.23
CA TYR A 262 -8.50 1.50 -2.28
C TYR A 262 -8.48 -0.01 -2.48
N ARG A 263 -8.33 -0.49 -3.73
CA ARG A 263 -8.08 -1.92 -4.01
C ARG A 263 -6.78 -2.41 -3.36
N PHE A 264 -5.70 -1.66 -3.53
CA PHE A 264 -4.42 -1.95 -2.89
C PHE A 264 -4.53 -1.95 -1.36
N LEU A 265 -5.16 -0.93 -0.80
CA LEU A 265 -5.35 -0.79 0.65
C LEU A 265 -6.20 -1.92 1.23
N ASP A 266 -7.31 -2.32 0.58
CA ASP A 266 -8.15 -3.46 0.98
C ASP A 266 -7.35 -4.77 1.02
N GLY A 267 -6.58 -5.04 -0.04
CA GLY A 267 -5.71 -6.22 -0.08
C GLY A 267 -4.63 -6.21 1.01
N TRP A 268 -4.04 -5.05 1.28
CA TRP A 268 -2.99 -4.90 2.29
C TRP A 268 -3.55 -5.05 3.69
N LEU A 269 -4.70 -4.44 4.00
CA LEU A 269 -5.40 -4.57 5.29
C LEU A 269 -5.87 -6.00 5.56
N GLN A 270 -6.36 -6.72 4.54
CA GLN A 270 -6.69 -8.14 4.68
C GLN A 270 -5.45 -8.98 5.02
N GLY A 271 -4.28 -8.63 4.50
CA GLY A 271 -3.03 -9.30 4.88
C GLY A 271 -2.53 -8.89 6.27
N SER A 272 -2.38 -7.59 6.52
CA SER A 272 -1.70 -7.02 7.68
C SER A 272 -2.57 -6.96 8.94
N GLY A 273 -3.89 -6.79 8.79
CA GLY A 273 -4.82 -6.54 9.88
C GLY A 273 -4.69 -5.15 10.51
N ASP A 274 -3.85 -4.26 9.97
CA ASP A 274 -3.47 -2.98 10.59
C ASP A 274 -4.53 -1.87 10.36
N HIS A 275 -5.74 -2.11 10.88
CA HIS A 275 -6.85 -1.15 10.83
C HIS A 275 -6.62 0.04 11.79
N GLU A 276 -5.82 -0.15 12.85
CA GLU A 276 -5.42 0.93 13.76
C GLU A 276 -4.70 2.05 13.01
N GLY A 277 -3.90 1.71 11.98
CA GLY A 277 -3.13 2.66 11.21
C GLY A 277 -3.97 3.59 10.34
N LEU A 278 -5.24 3.28 10.08
CA LEU A 278 -6.10 4.13 9.25
C LEU A 278 -6.20 5.56 9.81
N GLN A 279 -6.10 5.73 11.14
CA GLN A 279 -6.12 7.02 11.80
C GLN A 279 -4.92 7.92 11.45
N VAL A 280 -3.81 7.36 10.97
CA VAL A 280 -2.60 8.12 10.56
C VAL A 280 -2.38 8.13 9.05
N LEU A 281 -3.19 7.37 8.28
CA LEU A 281 -3.03 7.23 6.84
C LEU A 281 -3.19 8.58 6.12
N HIS A 282 -4.26 9.32 6.40
CA HIS A 282 -4.51 10.61 5.76
C HIS A 282 -3.35 11.59 5.95
N PHE A 283 -2.79 11.66 7.16
CA PHE A 283 -1.61 12.47 7.44
C PHE A 283 -0.39 12.03 6.62
N TYR A 284 -0.12 10.73 6.61
CA TYR A 284 1.01 10.22 5.84
C TYR A 284 0.84 10.43 4.34
N GLU A 285 -0.38 10.36 3.79
CA GLU A 285 -0.61 10.69 2.37
C GLU A 285 -0.23 12.15 2.07
N VAL A 286 -0.66 13.11 2.90
CA VAL A 286 -0.25 14.52 2.73
C VAL A 286 1.27 14.67 2.86
N TYR A 287 1.88 14.07 3.88
CA TYR A 287 3.33 14.11 4.05
C TYR A 287 4.08 13.55 2.83
N ARG A 288 3.66 12.40 2.29
CA ARG A 288 4.31 11.78 1.12
C ARG A 288 4.10 12.61 -0.15
N ALA A 289 2.97 13.29 -0.29
CA ALA A 289 2.78 14.25 -1.39
C ALA A 289 3.78 15.42 -1.29
N LEU A 290 4.06 15.95 -0.08
CA LEU A 290 5.09 16.98 0.11
C LEU A 290 6.49 16.46 -0.23
N VAL A 291 6.81 15.21 0.11
CA VAL A 291 8.06 14.56 -0.31
C VAL A 291 8.16 14.50 -1.84
N ARG A 292 7.08 14.13 -2.54
CA ARG A 292 7.06 14.14 -4.02
C ARG A 292 7.20 15.55 -4.59
N ALA A 293 6.54 16.54 -4.01
CA ALA A 293 6.68 17.94 -4.44
C ALA A 293 8.15 18.40 -4.31
N MET A 294 8.80 18.10 -3.19
CA MET A 294 10.18 18.49 -2.91
C MET A 294 11.18 17.81 -3.87
N THR A 295 10.96 16.53 -4.18
CA THR A 295 11.89 15.74 -5.01
C THR A 295 11.67 15.91 -6.51
N SER A 296 10.43 16.18 -6.94
CA SER A 296 10.10 16.38 -8.36
C SER A 296 10.70 17.68 -8.93
N GLY A 297 11.05 18.65 -8.08
CA GLY A 297 11.74 19.89 -8.47
C GLY A 297 13.26 19.78 -8.64
N LEU A 298 13.88 18.64 -8.28
CA LEU A 298 15.34 18.51 -8.18
C LEU A 298 16.00 17.78 -9.38
N GLY A 299 15.28 16.96 -10.15
CA GLY A 299 15.87 16.17 -11.25
C GLY A 299 16.40 17.00 -12.44
N PRO A 300 17.37 16.49 -13.24
CA PRO A 300 17.82 17.16 -14.45
C PRO A 300 16.64 17.39 -15.40
N GLN A 301 16.33 18.67 -15.66
CA GLN A 301 15.30 19.09 -16.61
C GLN A 301 15.76 18.75 -18.04
N THR A 302 15.55 17.49 -18.43
CA THR A 302 15.56 17.11 -19.84
C THR A 302 14.20 17.51 -20.42
N GLY A 303 14.20 18.35 -21.45
CA GLY A 303 13.03 19.08 -21.93
C GLY A 303 11.80 18.22 -22.23
N ALA A 304 10.85 18.26 -21.31
CA ALA A 304 9.41 18.23 -21.47
C ALA A 304 8.84 18.64 -20.09
N ALA A 305 7.80 19.48 -20.02
CA ALA A 305 7.16 19.85 -18.76
C ALA A 305 6.84 18.60 -17.90
N PRO A 306 6.86 18.66 -16.56
CA PRO A 306 6.75 17.48 -15.72
C PRO A 306 5.39 16.80 -15.99
N SER A 307 5.40 15.60 -16.57
CA SER A 307 4.20 14.85 -16.93
C SER A 307 3.51 14.19 -15.72
N GLY A 308 3.60 14.80 -14.54
CA GLY A 308 3.13 14.25 -13.27
C GLY A 308 2.16 15.19 -12.54
N PRO A 309 1.45 14.68 -11.51
CA PRO A 309 0.56 15.49 -10.70
C PRO A 309 1.26 16.68 -10.05
N ASP A 310 0.54 17.79 -9.84
CA ASP A 310 0.96 18.83 -8.90
C ASP A 310 0.71 18.33 -7.47
N TYR A 311 1.73 17.69 -6.89
CA TYR A 311 1.64 17.11 -5.55
C TYR A 311 1.45 18.15 -4.45
N LEU A 312 1.92 19.39 -4.63
CA LEU A 312 1.71 20.45 -3.63
C LEU A 312 0.25 20.89 -3.64
N ALA A 313 -0.33 21.10 -4.83
CA ALA A 313 -1.76 21.37 -4.95
C ALA A 313 -2.61 20.21 -4.42
N TRP A 314 -2.21 18.96 -4.71
CA TRP A 314 -2.88 17.77 -4.19
C TRP A 314 -2.82 17.72 -2.66
N ALA A 315 -1.64 17.92 -2.07
CA ALA A 315 -1.45 17.94 -0.62
C ALA A 315 -2.32 19.00 0.06
N SER A 316 -2.37 20.23 -0.50
CA SER A 316 -3.22 21.29 0.01
C SER A 316 -4.71 20.95 -0.09
N ALA A 317 -5.17 20.45 -1.24
CA ALA A 317 -6.55 20.06 -1.41
C ALA A 317 -6.95 18.93 -0.45
N TRP A 318 -6.07 17.95 -0.26
CA TRP A 318 -6.29 16.82 0.64
C TRP A 318 -6.31 17.26 2.10
N ALA A 319 -5.38 18.10 2.53
CA ALA A 319 -5.32 18.65 3.89
C ALA A 319 -6.50 19.57 4.22
N SER A 320 -7.04 20.28 3.22
CA SER A 320 -8.21 21.15 3.37
C SER A 320 -9.54 20.41 3.34
N LYS A 321 -9.57 19.11 3.02
CA LYS A 321 -10.80 18.31 3.06
C LYS A 321 -11.26 18.21 4.53
N PRO A 322 -12.40 18.82 4.91
CA PRO A 322 -12.82 18.81 6.31
C PRO A 322 -13.09 17.37 6.78
N PRO A 323 -12.63 16.99 7.99
CA PRO A 323 -12.98 15.70 8.59
C PRO A 323 -14.50 15.53 8.79
N ASP A 324 -15.21 16.65 8.92
CA ASP A 324 -16.63 16.72 9.32
C ASP A 324 -17.63 16.76 8.14
N GLU A 325 -17.18 16.71 6.87
CA GLU A 325 -18.09 16.53 5.71
C GLU A 325 -18.27 15.04 5.36
N ALA A 326 -19.02 14.34 6.22
CA ALA A 326 -19.92 13.20 5.94
C ALA A 326 -19.57 12.16 4.83
N GLU A 327 -18.33 11.67 4.75
CA GLU A 327 -18.04 10.42 4.04
C GLU A 327 -18.13 9.19 4.95
N ALA A 328 -17.86 9.32 6.26
CA ALA A 328 -17.99 8.22 7.21
C ALA A 328 -19.43 7.71 7.24
N ARG A 329 -19.59 6.42 6.93
CA ARG A 329 -20.87 5.71 6.88
C ARG A 329 -20.61 4.23 7.04
N LEU A 330 -21.59 3.52 7.58
CA LEU A 330 -21.48 2.09 7.85
C LEU A 330 -22.46 1.32 6.97
N MET A 331 -21.91 0.41 6.17
CA MET A 331 -22.68 -0.61 5.47
C MET A 331 -22.36 -1.99 6.04
N ILE A 332 -23.39 -2.79 6.27
CA ILE A 332 -23.24 -4.23 6.45
C ILE A 332 -23.79 -4.95 5.22
N THR A 333 -23.15 -6.03 4.79
CA THR A 333 -23.74 -6.89 3.75
C THR A 333 -24.77 -7.83 4.36
N HIS A 334 -25.81 -8.22 3.63
CA HIS A 334 -26.79 -9.21 4.06
C HIS A 334 -27.04 -10.24 2.95
N GLY A 335 -27.18 -11.52 3.32
CA GLY A 335 -27.53 -12.59 2.39
C GLY A 335 -26.69 -13.86 2.52
N LEU A 336 -27.17 -14.94 1.92
CA LEU A 336 -26.63 -16.29 2.04
C LEU A 336 -25.30 -16.49 1.31
N SER A 337 -24.52 -17.51 1.68
CA SER A 337 -23.28 -17.86 0.96
C SER A 337 -23.55 -18.07 -0.54
N GLY A 338 -22.74 -17.46 -1.41
CA GLY A 338 -22.96 -17.47 -2.86
C GLY A 338 -23.83 -16.34 -3.41
N SER A 339 -24.43 -15.50 -2.55
CA SER A 339 -25.31 -14.40 -3.00
C SER A 339 -24.60 -13.19 -3.61
N GLY A 340 -23.28 -13.22 -3.80
CA GLY A 340 -22.53 -12.13 -4.43
C GLY A 340 -22.09 -10.99 -3.50
N LYS A 341 -22.46 -10.99 -2.21
CA LYS A 341 -22.06 -9.97 -1.21
C LYS A 341 -20.60 -9.52 -1.32
N SER A 342 -19.66 -10.46 -1.17
CA SER A 342 -18.24 -10.13 -1.11
C SER A 342 -17.68 -9.64 -2.45
N MET A 343 -18.34 -9.96 -3.56
CA MET A 343 -18.02 -9.44 -4.88
C MET A 343 -18.48 -7.98 -5.00
N LEU A 344 -19.74 -7.69 -4.65
CA LEU A 344 -20.26 -6.33 -4.63
C LEU A 344 -19.51 -5.44 -3.63
N ALA A 345 -19.20 -5.96 -2.43
CA ALA A 345 -18.41 -5.24 -1.44
C ALA A 345 -17.01 -4.88 -1.97
N ALA A 346 -16.33 -5.79 -2.68
CA ALA A 346 -15.03 -5.51 -3.28
C ALA A 346 -15.09 -4.47 -4.42
N GLN A 347 -16.19 -4.44 -5.17
CA GLN A 347 -16.42 -3.43 -6.20
C GLN A 347 -16.76 -2.07 -5.57
N LEU A 348 -17.57 -2.05 -4.50
CA LEU A 348 -17.90 -0.84 -3.75
C LEU A 348 -16.70 -0.23 -3.03
N VAL A 349 -15.73 -1.03 -2.56
CA VAL A 349 -14.44 -0.49 -2.04
C VAL A 349 -13.82 0.48 -3.05
N GLN A 350 -13.76 0.09 -4.32
CA GLN A 350 -13.14 0.86 -5.40
C GLN A 350 -14.00 2.07 -5.78
N ALA A 351 -15.31 1.86 -5.98
CA ALA A 351 -16.22 2.91 -6.44
C ALA A 351 -16.54 3.94 -5.36
N ALA A 352 -16.67 3.51 -4.10
CA ALA A 352 -17.05 4.35 -2.96
C ALA A 352 -15.85 4.95 -2.20
N GLY A 353 -14.65 4.36 -2.34
CA GLY A 353 -13.49 4.70 -1.52
C GLY A 353 -13.62 4.19 -0.08
N ALA A 354 -14.13 2.97 0.07
CA ALA A 354 -14.47 2.41 1.37
C ALA A 354 -13.39 1.45 1.92
N ILE A 355 -13.36 1.33 3.25
CA ILE A 355 -12.62 0.28 3.95
C ILE A 355 -13.54 -0.93 4.12
N ARG A 356 -13.08 -2.10 3.71
CA ARG A 356 -13.83 -3.35 3.88
C ARG A 356 -13.21 -4.24 4.94
N ILE A 357 -14.07 -4.79 5.79
CA ILE A 357 -13.69 -5.71 6.86
C ILE A 357 -14.42 -7.02 6.62
N ARG A 358 -13.67 -8.08 6.30
CA ARG A 358 -14.25 -9.38 5.93
C ARG A 358 -14.27 -10.34 7.11
N SER A 359 -15.45 -10.83 7.46
CA SER A 359 -15.62 -11.83 8.51
C SER A 359 -14.77 -13.08 8.32
N ASP A 360 -14.68 -13.63 7.09
CA ASP A 360 -13.89 -14.83 6.82
C ASP A 360 -12.36 -14.61 7.00
N VAL A 361 -11.86 -13.39 6.71
CA VAL A 361 -10.44 -13.06 6.88
C VAL A 361 -10.11 -12.84 8.35
N GLU A 362 -10.92 -12.03 9.05
CA GLU A 362 -10.65 -11.70 10.45
C GLU A 362 -10.89 -12.89 11.38
N ARG A 363 -11.88 -13.74 11.07
CA ARG A 363 -12.05 -15.04 11.73
C ARG A 363 -10.77 -15.87 11.62
N LYS A 364 -10.20 -16.04 10.42
CA LYS A 364 -8.95 -16.79 10.27
C LYS A 364 -7.79 -16.16 11.06
N ARG A 365 -7.69 -14.82 11.05
CA ARG A 365 -6.68 -14.10 11.83
C ARG A 365 -6.78 -14.39 13.32
N LEU A 366 -7.98 -14.42 13.90
CA LEU A 366 -8.20 -14.75 15.31
C LEU A 366 -7.70 -16.16 15.69
N PHE A 367 -7.68 -17.08 14.73
CA PHE A 367 -7.17 -18.46 14.91
C PHE A 367 -5.74 -18.65 14.39
N GLY A 368 -5.02 -17.57 14.07
CA GLY A 368 -3.63 -17.62 13.62
C GLY A 368 -3.45 -18.21 12.20
N LEU A 369 -4.50 -18.21 11.39
CA LEU A 369 -4.50 -18.71 10.01
C LEU A 369 -4.27 -17.56 9.02
N ALA A 370 -3.52 -17.84 7.96
CA ALA A 370 -3.43 -16.90 6.83
C ALA A 370 -4.80 -16.80 6.12
N PRO A 371 -5.12 -15.69 5.42
CA PRO A 371 -6.44 -15.48 4.82
C PRO A 371 -6.92 -16.61 3.89
N LEU A 372 -5.99 -17.27 3.17
CA LEU A 372 -6.31 -18.38 2.25
C LEU A 372 -6.08 -19.78 2.86
N GLU A 373 -5.54 -19.87 4.08
CA GLU A 373 -5.31 -21.16 4.75
C GLU A 373 -6.65 -21.80 5.15
N ARG A 374 -6.75 -23.14 5.07
CA ARG A 374 -7.99 -23.88 5.38
C ARG A 374 -7.99 -24.37 6.82
N SER A 375 -8.95 -23.94 7.63
CA SER A 375 -9.09 -24.32 9.03
C SER A 375 -9.24 -25.83 9.24
N ARG A 376 -10.04 -26.49 8.37
CA ARG A 376 -10.25 -27.95 8.39
C ARG A 376 -8.96 -28.73 8.14
N ALA A 377 -8.04 -28.21 7.34
CA ALA A 377 -6.73 -28.86 7.10
C ALA A 377 -5.85 -28.84 8.35
N ARG A 378 -6.14 -27.96 9.32
CA ARG A 378 -5.49 -27.87 10.63
C ARG A 378 -6.31 -28.53 11.75
N GLY A 379 -7.41 -29.20 11.42
CA GLY A 379 -8.31 -29.81 12.40
C GLY A 379 -9.06 -28.82 13.29
N MET A 380 -9.21 -27.56 12.86
CA MET A 380 -9.90 -26.51 13.62
C MET A 380 -11.33 -26.33 13.14
N ASP A 381 -12.27 -26.16 14.07
CA ASP A 381 -13.60 -25.63 13.79
C ASP A 381 -13.70 -24.15 14.21
N ILE A 382 -13.59 -23.26 13.23
CA ILE A 382 -13.66 -21.81 13.44
C ILE A 382 -15.09 -21.26 13.31
N TYR A 383 -16.12 -22.12 13.24
CA TYR A 383 -17.53 -21.74 13.05
C TYR A 383 -18.43 -22.06 14.26
N THR A 384 -17.84 -22.33 15.43
CA THR A 384 -18.56 -22.50 16.70
C THR A 384 -19.29 -21.21 17.13
N GLY A 385 -20.26 -21.31 18.04
CA GLY A 385 -20.96 -20.13 18.60
C GLY A 385 -19.98 -19.10 19.19
N GLN A 386 -19.06 -19.56 20.04
CA GLN A 386 -18.02 -18.70 20.62
C GLN A 386 -17.10 -18.06 19.57
N ALA A 387 -16.70 -18.81 18.53
CA ALA A 387 -15.88 -18.26 17.45
C ALA A 387 -16.63 -17.18 16.64
N ASN A 388 -17.93 -17.39 16.43
CA ASN A 388 -18.80 -16.43 15.76
C ASN A 388 -18.92 -15.13 16.58
N ASP A 389 -19.14 -15.22 17.89
CA ASP A 389 -19.25 -14.05 18.77
C ASP A 389 -17.92 -13.29 18.89
N ALA A 390 -16.79 -14.00 19.00
CA ALA A 390 -15.46 -13.40 19.00
C ALA A 390 -15.16 -12.68 17.66
N THR A 391 -15.54 -13.29 16.54
CA THR A 391 -15.42 -12.66 15.21
C THR A 391 -16.26 -11.40 15.14
N LEU A 392 -17.51 -11.44 15.62
CA LEU A 392 -18.39 -10.27 15.62
C LEU A 392 -17.79 -9.11 16.42
N GLY A 393 -17.27 -9.39 17.61
CA GLY A 393 -16.60 -8.40 18.47
C GLY A 393 -15.39 -7.76 17.78
N ASP A 394 -14.54 -8.56 17.13
CA ASP A 394 -13.39 -8.05 16.38
C ASP A 394 -13.81 -7.19 15.17
N LEU A 395 -14.85 -7.61 14.43
CA LEU A 395 -15.41 -6.81 13.33
C LEU A 395 -15.94 -5.45 13.81
N LEU A 396 -16.65 -5.41 14.95
CA LEU A 396 -17.11 -4.16 15.56
C LEU A 396 -15.94 -3.26 15.94
N THR A 397 -14.91 -3.79 16.60
CA THR A 397 -13.71 -3.01 16.97
C THR A 397 -13.02 -2.42 15.75
N ARG A 398 -12.89 -3.19 14.65
CA ARG A 398 -12.27 -2.68 13.42
C ARG A 398 -13.12 -1.66 12.69
N ALA A 399 -14.43 -1.89 12.61
CA ALA A 399 -15.37 -0.95 12.00
C ALA A 399 -15.35 0.37 12.77
N ARG A 400 -15.31 0.28 14.10
CA ARG A 400 -15.17 1.41 15.01
C ARG A 400 -13.91 2.24 14.73
N LEU A 401 -12.75 1.61 14.59
CA LEU A 401 -11.49 2.29 14.27
C LEU A 401 -11.53 2.97 12.90
N ALA A 402 -12.05 2.28 11.87
CA ALA A 402 -12.12 2.84 10.51
C ALA A 402 -13.11 4.02 10.41
N LEU A 403 -14.26 3.93 11.09
CA LEU A 403 -15.21 5.05 11.20
C LEU A 403 -14.62 6.23 11.98
N GLN A 404 -13.84 5.97 13.03
CA GLN A 404 -13.11 7.00 13.79
C GLN A 404 -12.09 7.74 12.92
N ALA A 405 -11.48 7.03 11.99
CA ALA A 405 -10.57 7.59 11.00
C ALA A 405 -11.27 8.29 9.83
N GLY A 406 -12.62 8.36 9.83
CA GLY A 406 -13.41 9.11 8.87
C GLY A 406 -13.76 8.36 7.57
N TYR A 407 -13.51 7.05 7.48
CA TYR A 407 -13.74 6.29 6.25
C TYR A 407 -15.18 5.76 6.13
N PRO A 408 -15.73 5.65 4.90
CA PRO A 408 -16.84 4.73 4.63
C PRO A 408 -16.40 3.30 4.96
N VAL A 409 -17.23 2.52 5.65
CA VAL A 409 -16.91 1.17 6.10
C VAL A 409 -17.94 0.17 5.57
N ILE A 410 -17.47 -0.93 5.00
CA ILE A 410 -18.27 -2.09 4.60
C ILE A 410 -17.86 -3.28 5.45
N VAL A 411 -18.78 -3.81 6.24
CA VAL A 411 -18.57 -5.07 6.97
C VAL A 411 -19.14 -6.21 6.14
N ASP A 412 -18.25 -7.02 5.57
CA ASP A 412 -18.54 -8.10 4.63
C ASP A 412 -18.69 -9.42 5.40
N ALA A 413 -19.94 -9.72 5.75
CA ALA A 413 -20.38 -10.94 6.41
C ALA A 413 -21.80 -11.34 6.00
N ALA A 414 -22.25 -12.53 6.39
CA ALA A 414 -23.60 -12.98 6.01
C ALA A 414 -24.74 -12.23 6.74
N PHE A 415 -24.49 -11.76 7.97
CA PHE A 415 -25.45 -11.01 8.81
C PHE A 415 -26.87 -11.60 8.89
N LEU A 416 -26.95 -12.92 8.99
CA LEU A 416 -28.22 -13.65 8.97
C LEU A 416 -29.02 -13.59 10.28
N ARG A 417 -28.45 -13.02 11.35
CA ARG A 417 -29.10 -12.84 12.66
C ARG A 417 -29.36 -11.36 12.90
N ARG A 418 -30.58 -11.01 13.30
CA ARG A 418 -30.99 -9.64 13.63
C ARG A 418 -30.18 -9.07 14.79
N SER A 419 -29.81 -9.88 15.78
CA SER A 419 -28.98 -9.41 16.90
C SER A 419 -27.66 -8.81 16.42
N TRP A 420 -26.98 -9.46 15.46
CA TRP A 420 -25.73 -8.96 14.90
C TRP A 420 -25.94 -7.67 14.11
N ARG A 421 -27.01 -7.58 13.32
CA ARG A 421 -27.34 -6.36 12.56
C ARG A 421 -27.59 -5.18 13.51
N ARG A 422 -28.29 -5.42 14.62
CA ARG A 422 -28.55 -4.40 15.66
C ARG A 422 -27.28 -3.87 16.31
N GLU A 423 -26.24 -4.70 16.51
CA GLU A 423 -24.98 -4.23 17.09
C GLU A 423 -24.25 -3.24 16.17
N PHE A 424 -24.23 -3.49 14.84
CA PHE A 424 -23.65 -2.54 13.89
C PHE A 424 -24.51 -1.29 13.68
N HIS A 425 -25.83 -1.43 13.73
CA HIS A 425 -26.70 -0.27 13.74
C HIS A 425 -26.45 0.58 15.00
N ALA A 426 -26.33 -0.01 16.19
CA ALA A 426 -25.97 0.72 17.42
C ALA A 426 -24.61 1.43 17.30
N LEU A 427 -23.62 0.81 16.65
CA LEU A 427 -22.34 1.46 16.34
C LEU A 427 -22.53 2.69 15.44
N ALA A 428 -23.36 2.60 14.40
CA ALA A 428 -23.64 3.74 13.52
C ALA A 428 -24.29 4.91 14.28
N LEU A 429 -25.25 4.61 15.16
CA LEU A 429 -25.89 5.61 16.04
C LEU A 429 -24.88 6.27 16.99
N GLU A 430 -24.04 5.49 17.67
CA GLU A 430 -23.00 6.00 18.56
C GLU A 430 -22.04 6.96 17.84
N ARG A 431 -21.75 6.66 16.56
CA ARG A 431 -20.86 7.46 15.72
C ARG A 431 -21.55 8.55 14.92
N HIS A 432 -22.88 8.66 15.02
CA HIS A 432 -23.68 9.63 14.30
C HIS A 432 -23.44 9.56 12.77
N VAL A 433 -23.29 8.34 12.24
CA VAL A 433 -23.05 8.09 10.81
C VAL A 433 -24.22 7.35 10.16
N PRO A 434 -24.49 7.54 8.85
CA PRO A 434 -25.51 6.76 8.14
C PRO A 434 -25.25 5.25 8.22
N PHE A 435 -26.34 4.49 8.35
CA PHE A 435 -26.33 3.02 8.35
C PHE A 435 -27.05 2.46 7.12
N THR A 436 -26.50 1.41 6.52
CA THR A 436 -27.10 0.77 5.34
C THR A 436 -26.92 -0.74 5.38
N ILE A 437 -27.95 -1.48 4.97
CA ILE A 437 -27.88 -2.93 4.76
C ILE A 437 -27.84 -3.21 3.26
N LEU A 438 -26.75 -3.77 2.74
CA LEU A 438 -26.69 -4.23 1.36
C LEU A 438 -27.26 -5.65 1.26
N ASP A 439 -28.55 -5.76 0.94
CA ASP A 439 -29.25 -7.04 0.85
C ASP A 439 -29.06 -7.69 -0.52
N CYS A 440 -28.20 -8.70 -0.57
CA CYS A 440 -27.82 -9.40 -1.80
C CYS A 440 -28.63 -10.68 -1.98
N GLN A 441 -29.43 -10.72 -3.04
CA GLN A 441 -30.34 -11.82 -3.35
C GLN A 441 -29.89 -12.61 -4.59
N ALA A 442 -30.11 -13.92 -4.56
CA ALA A 442 -29.98 -14.83 -5.69
C ALA A 442 -30.83 -16.09 -5.44
N SER A 443 -31.25 -16.76 -6.50
CA SER A 443 -31.99 -18.01 -6.45
C SER A 443 -31.16 -19.12 -5.80
N GLN A 444 -31.84 -20.06 -5.16
CA GLN A 444 -31.19 -21.19 -4.49
C GLN A 444 -30.30 -22.02 -5.44
N ALA A 445 -30.70 -22.14 -6.71
CA ALA A 445 -29.90 -22.79 -7.74
C ALA A 445 -28.58 -22.05 -7.98
N THR A 446 -28.63 -20.73 -8.16
CA THR A 446 -27.45 -19.87 -8.32
C THR A 446 -26.54 -19.93 -7.09
N LEU A 447 -27.09 -19.89 -5.88
CA LEU A 447 -26.31 -19.98 -4.63
C LEU A 447 -25.53 -21.30 -4.56
N ARG A 448 -26.19 -22.45 -4.79
CA ARG A 448 -25.56 -23.78 -4.76
C ARG A 448 -24.45 -23.89 -5.80
N HIS A 449 -24.72 -23.46 -7.03
CA HIS A 449 -23.74 -23.49 -8.12
C HIS A 449 -22.48 -22.67 -7.78
N ARG A 450 -22.65 -21.43 -7.31
CA ARG A 450 -21.54 -20.53 -6.95
C ARG A 450 -20.71 -21.06 -5.78
N VAL A 451 -21.36 -21.61 -4.75
CA VAL A 451 -20.66 -22.19 -3.59
C VAL A 451 -19.83 -23.41 -4.01
N GLN A 452 -20.35 -24.27 -4.88
CA GLN A 452 -19.62 -25.43 -5.42
C GLN A 452 -18.42 -24.98 -6.26
N ALA A 453 -18.61 -24.05 -7.20
CA ALA A 453 -17.53 -23.54 -8.05
C ALA A 453 -16.40 -22.91 -7.24
N ARG A 454 -16.72 -22.12 -6.21
CA ARG A 454 -15.74 -21.51 -5.30
C ARG A 454 -14.97 -22.54 -4.46
N ALA A 455 -15.67 -23.57 -3.96
CA ALA A 455 -15.02 -24.64 -3.20
C ALA A 455 -14.00 -25.39 -4.07
N ALA A 456 -14.31 -25.58 -5.36
CA ALA A 456 -13.41 -26.21 -6.32
C ALA A 456 -12.19 -25.33 -6.67
N SER A 457 -12.35 -23.99 -6.75
CA SER A 457 -11.23 -23.11 -7.10
C SER A 457 -10.19 -22.97 -5.99
N GLY A 458 -10.59 -23.10 -4.72
CA GLY A 458 -9.67 -23.05 -3.57
C GLY A 458 -9.08 -21.65 -3.27
N THR A 459 -9.37 -20.64 -4.09
CA THR A 459 -8.71 -19.32 -4.09
C THR A 459 -9.34 -18.24 -3.21
N ASP A 460 -10.43 -18.55 -2.48
CA ASP A 460 -11.11 -17.59 -1.61
C ASP A 460 -10.96 -17.94 -0.13
N ALA A 461 -11.01 -16.90 0.72
CA ALA A 461 -10.93 -17.03 2.16
C ALA A 461 -12.13 -17.79 2.76
N SER A 462 -13.30 -17.71 2.13
CA SER A 462 -14.51 -18.36 2.63
C SER A 462 -14.42 -19.89 2.56
N GLU A 463 -14.77 -20.55 3.65
CA GLU A 463 -14.85 -22.01 3.76
C GLU A 463 -16.29 -22.54 3.71
N ALA A 464 -17.26 -21.68 3.42
CA ALA A 464 -18.65 -22.09 3.31
C ALA A 464 -18.87 -23.01 2.09
N GLY A 465 -19.16 -24.28 2.38
CA GLY A 465 -19.61 -25.29 1.42
C GLY A 465 -21.14 -25.38 1.33
N VAL A 466 -21.65 -26.35 0.58
CA VAL A 466 -23.10 -26.58 0.40
C VAL A 466 -23.78 -26.88 1.74
N ASP A 467 -23.11 -27.60 2.65
CA ASP A 467 -23.58 -27.88 4.01
C ASP A 467 -23.77 -26.61 4.85
N VAL A 468 -22.90 -25.61 4.66
CA VAL A 468 -23.02 -24.31 5.33
C VAL A 468 -24.19 -23.54 4.73
N LEU A 469 -24.33 -23.53 3.40
CA LEU A 469 -25.45 -22.87 2.71
C LEU A 469 -26.81 -23.43 3.18
N GLU A 470 -26.97 -24.75 3.23
CA GLU A 470 -28.25 -25.36 3.66
C GLU A 470 -28.58 -25.00 5.11
N ARG A 471 -27.59 -24.98 6.01
CA ARG A 471 -27.78 -24.50 7.40
C ARG A 471 -28.20 -23.04 7.45
N GLN A 472 -27.60 -22.19 6.61
CA GLN A 472 -27.94 -20.77 6.52
C GLN A 472 -29.37 -20.56 6.01
N VAL A 473 -29.82 -21.35 5.03
CA VAL A 473 -31.20 -21.27 4.51
C VAL A 473 -32.23 -21.49 5.62
N HIS A 474 -32.02 -22.50 6.49
CA HIS A 474 -32.97 -22.82 7.56
C HIS A 474 -32.90 -21.87 8.77
N GLY A 475 -31.73 -21.27 9.03
CA GLY A 475 -31.49 -20.48 10.23
C GLY A 475 -31.40 -18.97 10.02
N HIS A 476 -31.71 -18.45 8.83
CA HIS A 476 -31.67 -17.01 8.58
C HIS A 476 -32.91 -16.29 9.10
N GLU A 477 -32.71 -15.10 9.66
CA GLU A 477 -33.75 -14.18 10.05
C GLU A 477 -33.86 -13.09 8.95
N PRO A 478 -34.98 -13.05 8.20
CA PRO A 478 -35.23 -12.02 7.20
C PRO A 478 -35.09 -10.60 7.78
N LEU A 479 -34.91 -9.61 6.91
CA LEU A 479 -34.91 -8.21 7.31
C LEU A 479 -36.31 -7.84 7.84
N ALA A 480 -36.34 -7.33 9.06
CA ALA A 480 -37.56 -6.79 9.66
C ALA A 480 -37.99 -5.49 8.94
N PRO A 481 -39.25 -5.04 9.08
CA PRO A 481 -39.74 -3.83 8.40
C PRO A 481 -38.87 -2.60 8.66
N ASP A 482 -38.40 -2.41 9.90
CA ASP A 482 -37.46 -1.34 10.28
C ASP A 482 -36.10 -1.45 9.57
N GLU A 483 -35.63 -2.67 9.31
CA GLU A 483 -34.36 -2.91 8.62
C GLU A 483 -34.48 -2.73 7.10
N GLN A 484 -35.68 -2.91 6.54
CA GLN A 484 -35.94 -2.72 5.11
C GLN A 484 -35.85 -1.25 4.70
N GLU A 485 -36.19 -0.33 5.60
CA GLU A 485 -36.05 1.12 5.36
C GLU A 485 -34.59 1.55 5.16
N CYS A 486 -33.65 0.81 5.78
CA CYS A 486 -32.21 1.04 5.64
C CYS A 486 -31.55 0.14 4.59
N ALA A 487 -32.32 -0.66 3.84
CA ALA A 487 -31.78 -1.69 2.94
C ALA A 487 -31.66 -1.21 1.49
N LEU A 488 -30.49 -1.43 0.89
CA LEU A 488 -30.30 -1.43 -0.55
C LEU A 488 -30.42 -2.87 -1.05
N GLN A 489 -31.57 -3.22 -1.60
CA GLN A 489 -31.84 -4.55 -2.15
C GLN A 489 -31.26 -4.69 -3.56
N VAL A 490 -30.47 -5.74 -3.76
CA VAL A 490 -29.76 -6.00 -5.03
C VAL A 490 -29.91 -7.47 -5.41
N SER A 491 -30.51 -7.73 -6.58
CA SER A 491 -30.44 -9.04 -7.21
C SER A 491 -29.08 -9.21 -7.88
N THR A 492 -28.42 -10.32 -7.61
CA THR A 492 -27.11 -10.67 -8.20
C THR A 492 -27.22 -11.71 -9.31
N GLU A 493 -28.43 -11.95 -9.84
CA GLU A 493 -28.64 -12.84 -10.99
C GLU A 493 -28.10 -12.24 -12.30
N ALA A 494 -27.98 -10.92 -12.36
CA ALA A 494 -27.40 -10.17 -13.47
C ALA A 494 -26.26 -9.25 -12.98
N PRO A 495 -25.42 -8.72 -13.88
CA PRO A 495 -24.45 -7.68 -13.54
C PRO A 495 -25.13 -6.48 -12.86
N VAL A 496 -24.53 -5.99 -11.78
CA VAL A 496 -25.01 -4.85 -11.00
C VAL A 496 -24.25 -3.60 -11.44
N ASP A 497 -24.96 -2.49 -11.66
CA ASP A 497 -24.33 -1.19 -11.86
C ASP A 497 -23.78 -0.66 -10.52
N ILE A 498 -22.46 -0.77 -10.37
CA ILE A 498 -21.75 -0.44 -9.14
C ILE A 498 -21.68 1.06 -8.91
N GLU A 499 -21.62 1.87 -9.96
CA GLU A 499 -21.57 3.33 -9.79
C GLU A 499 -22.91 3.84 -9.26
N SER A 500 -24.03 3.33 -9.81
CA SER A 500 -25.36 3.61 -9.29
C SER A 500 -25.54 3.13 -7.85
N LEU A 501 -25.05 1.92 -7.51
CA LEU A 501 -25.12 1.41 -6.14
C LEU A 501 -24.27 2.25 -5.16
N ALA A 502 -23.08 2.66 -5.56
CA ALA A 502 -22.21 3.52 -4.77
C ALA A 502 -22.83 4.91 -4.56
N ALA A 503 -23.44 5.49 -5.60
CA ALA A 503 -24.16 6.75 -5.51
C ALA A 503 -25.36 6.65 -4.55
N ALA A 504 -26.17 5.59 -4.66
CA ALA A 504 -27.29 5.33 -3.76
C ALA A 504 -26.82 5.22 -2.29
N TRP A 505 -25.74 4.47 -2.06
CA TRP A 505 -25.16 4.36 -0.72
C TRP A 505 -24.65 5.70 -0.20
N ARG A 506 -24.01 6.53 -1.01
CA ARG A 506 -23.55 7.88 -0.63
C ARG A 506 -24.69 8.84 -0.32
N SER A 507 -25.82 8.70 -1.01
CA SER A 507 -27.01 9.53 -0.78
C SER A 507 -27.86 9.10 0.41
N ALA A 508 -27.63 7.91 0.98
CA ALA A 508 -28.36 7.46 2.16
C ALA A 508 -28.15 8.46 3.31
N ALA A 509 -29.25 9.02 3.80
CA ALA A 509 -29.28 10.00 4.89
C ALA A 509 -29.12 9.32 6.27
N SER A 510 -29.14 10.12 7.34
CA SER A 510 -28.99 9.76 8.76
C SER A 510 -29.50 8.37 9.14
N PRO A 511 -28.86 7.70 10.13
CA PRO A 511 -29.22 6.34 10.49
C PRO A 511 -30.72 6.25 10.81
N CYS A 512 -31.44 5.42 10.05
CA CYS A 512 -32.55 4.67 10.61
C CYS A 512 -31.96 3.64 11.58
#